data_AF-A0A699QEM6-F1
#
_entry.id   AF-A0A699QEM6-F1
#
_cell.length_a   1.000
_cell.length_b   1.000
_cell.length_c   1.000
_cell.angle_alpha   90.00
_cell.angle_beta   90.00
_cell.angle_gamma   90.00
#
_symmetry.space_group_name_H-M   'P 1'
#
loop_
_entity.id
_entity.type
_entity.pdbx_description
1 polymer ?
#
loop_
_entity_poly.entity_id
_entity_poly.type
_entity_poly.pdbx_seq_one_letter_code
_entity_poly.pdbx_strand_id
1 'polypeptide(L)' 'KKSDEKRIEDIPVVREFPNVFPDDLPGLPPIRQVDFQIDLIPRATPVARTPYRLAPSKMQELSNQLQ' A
#
# COMPACT_ATOMS: atom_id res chain seq x y z
N LYS A 1 24.64 -24.85 12.14
CA LYS A 1 24.62 -24.57 10.69
C LYS A 1 23.43 -23.65 10.45
N LYS A 2 23.63 -22.33 10.47
CA LYS A 2 22.56 -21.38 10.17
C LYS A 2 22.13 -21.67 8.73
N SER A 3 20.87 -22.03 8.52
CA SER A 3 20.31 -22.08 7.19
C SER A 3 20.44 -20.69 6.61
N ASP A 4 21.07 -20.57 5.45
CA ASP A 4 21.05 -19.37 4.65
C ASP A 4 19.56 -19.04 4.38
N GLU A 5 19.01 -18.10 5.15
CA GLU A 5 17.71 -17.50 4.87
C GLU A 5 17.87 -16.80 3.52
N LYS A 6 17.31 -17.40 2.47
CA LYS A 6 17.32 -16.82 1.13
C LYS A 6 16.75 -15.41 1.23
N ARG A 7 17.56 -14.41 0.89
CA ARG A 7 17.15 -13.01 0.92
C ARG A 7 16.21 -12.75 -0.25
N ILE A 8 15.31 -11.78 -0.10
CA ILE A 8 14.39 -11.40 -1.19
C ILE A 8 15.21 -10.90 -2.39
N GLU A 9 16.33 -10.24 -2.11
CA GLU A 9 17.34 -9.82 -3.07
C GLU A 9 17.98 -10.98 -3.85
N ASP A 10 17.87 -12.24 -3.41
CA ASP A 10 18.40 -13.40 -4.16
C ASP A 10 17.43 -13.89 -5.25
N ILE A 11 16.18 -13.41 -5.24
CA ILE A 11 15.16 -13.78 -6.22
C ILE A 11 15.53 -13.15 -7.57
N PRO A 12 15.69 -13.94 -8.66
CA PRO A 12 16.15 -13.43 -9.95
C PRO A 12 15.34 -12.22 -10.47
N VAL A 13 14.02 -12.24 -10.28
CA VAL A 13 13.13 -11.14 -10.70
C VAL A 13 13.37 -9.86 -9.90
N VAL A 14 13.66 -9.95 -8.60
CA VAL A 14 13.96 -8.77 -7.76
C VAL A 14 15.29 -8.14 -8.19
N ARG A 15 16.29 -8.97 -8.50
CA ARG A 15 17.60 -8.54 -9.02
C ARG A 15 17.52 -7.89 -10.39
N GLU A 16 16.64 -8.39 -11.25
CA GLU A 16 16.43 -7.88 -12.60
C GLU A 16 15.68 -6.54 -12.60
N PHE A 17 14.84 -6.30 -11.59
CA PHE A 17 13.99 -5.10 -11.49
C PHE A 17 14.16 -4.34 -10.16
N PRO A 18 15.38 -3.83 -9.84
CA PRO A 18 15.63 -3.15 -8.57
C PRO A 18 14.80 -1.88 -8.39
N ASN A 19 14.43 -1.22 -9.49
CA ASN A 19 13.58 -0.01 -9.47
C ASN A 19 12.09 -0.32 -9.20
N VAL A 20 11.65 -1.57 -9.37
CA VAL A 20 10.26 -2.00 -9.14
C VAL A 20 10.06 -2.49 -7.71
N PHE A 21 11.14 -2.97 -7.07
CA PHE A 21 11.16 -3.45 -5.69
C PHE A 21 12.12 -2.62 -4.82
N PRO A 22 11.92 -1.30 -4.68
CA PRO A 22 12.71 -0.50 -3.77
C PRO A 22 12.39 -0.86 -2.31
N ASP A 23 13.36 -0.65 -1.41
CA ASP A 23 13.18 -0.85 0.04
C ASP A 23 12.06 0.04 0.60
N ASP A 24 11.91 1.26 0.03
CA ASP A 24 10.85 2.22 0.33
C ASP A 24 10.09 2.61 -0.95
N LEU A 25 8.76 2.76 -0.87
CA LEU A 25 7.94 3.17 -2.01
C LEU A 25 8.19 4.65 -2.37
N PRO A 26 8.24 5.02 -3.68
CA PRO A 26 8.56 6.38 -4.15
C PRO A 26 7.45 7.43 -3.92
N GLY A 27 6.61 7.26 -2.90
CA GLY A 27 5.50 8.15 -2.58
C GLY A 27 4.30 7.97 -3.52
N LEU A 28 3.59 9.06 -3.79
CA LEU A 28 2.43 9.02 -4.70
C LEU A 28 2.88 8.75 -6.14
N PRO A 29 2.10 7.99 -6.92
CA PRO A 29 2.40 7.80 -8.33
C PRO A 29 2.40 9.16 -9.05
N PRO A 30 3.19 9.31 -10.13
CA PRO A 30 3.13 10.50 -10.97
C PRO A 30 1.71 10.82 -11.41
N ILE A 31 1.44 12.10 -11.66
CA ILE A 31 0.16 12.56 -12.22
C ILE A 31 -0.10 11.76 -13.49
N ARG A 32 -1.21 11.02 -13.50
CA ARG A 32 -1.62 10.25 -14.66
C ARG A 32 -2.32 11.19 -15.64
N GLN A 33 -2.17 10.94 -16.94
CA GLN A 33 -2.84 11.72 -17.98
C GLN A 33 -4.37 11.51 -17.99
N VAL A 34 -4.84 10.45 -17.34
CA VAL A 34 -6.25 10.08 -17.26
C VAL A 34 -6.69 10.17 -15.81
N ASP A 35 -7.79 10.88 -15.58
CA ASP A 35 -8.44 10.96 -14.28
C ASP A 35 -9.08 9.62 -13.92
N PHE A 36 -8.91 9.22 -12.67
CA PHE A 36 -9.61 8.05 -12.15
C PHE A 36 -11.06 8.42 -11.82
N GLN A 37 -11.99 8.03 -12.68
CA GLN A 37 -13.42 8.16 -12.42
C GLN A 37 -13.97 6.89 -11.76
N ILE A 38 -14.72 7.05 -10.66
CA ILE A 38 -15.46 5.97 -10.03
C ILE A 38 -16.91 6.06 -10.49
N ASP A 39 -17.29 5.22 -11.45
CA ASP A 39 -18.66 5.13 -11.92
C ASP A 39 -19.51 4.32 -10.95
N LEU A 40 -20.62 4.91 -10.52
CA LEU A 40 -21.59 4.26 -9.67
C LEU A 40 -22.67 3.59 -10.52
N ILE A 41 -23.08 2.38 -10.12
CA ILE A 41 -24.29 1.78 -10.70
C ILE A 41 -25.49 2.70 -10.43
N PRO A 42 -26.46 2.80 -11.36
CA PRO A 42 -27.65 3.60 -11.15
C PRO A 42 -28.33 3.24 -9.82
N ARG A 43 -28.68 4.26 -9.02
CA ARG A 43 -29.30 4.15 -7.67
C ARG A 43 -28.37 3.71 -6.54
N ALA A 44 -27.06 3.61 -6.75
CA ALA A 44 -26.13 3.45 -5.64
C ALA A 44 -26.22 4.66 -4.68
N THR A 45 -26.28 4.38 -3.38
CA THR A 45 -26.27 5.41 -2.33
C THR A 45 -24.94 5.37 -1.58
N PRO A 46 -24.40 6.53 -1.14
CA PRO A 46 -23.21 6.56 -0.29
C PRO A 46 -23.39 5.72 0.98
N VAL A 47 -22.34 5.02 1.38
CA VAL A 47 -22.34 4.21 2.60
C VAL A 47 -21.61 4.96 3.70
N ALA A 48 -22.27 5.16 4.84
CA ALA A 48 -21.66 5.65 6.07
C ALA A 48 -21.70 4.53 7.12
N ARG A 49 -20.53 4.20 7.69
CA ARG A 49 -20.41 3.23 8.79
C ARG A 49 -19.51 3.80 9.87
N THR A 50 -19.83 3.52 11.13
CA THR A 50 -18.97 3.91 12.25
C THR A 50 -17.64 3.16 12.20
N PRO A 51 -16.50 3.83 12.46
CA PRO A 51 -15.21 3.15 12.57
C PRO A 51 -15.23 2.07 13.66
N TYR A 52 -14.48 0.99 13.45
CA TYR A 52 -14.24 0.00 14.49
C TYR A 52 -13.34 0.56 15.59
N ARG A 53 -13.50 0.04 16.81
CA ARG A 53 -12.61 0.40 17.92
C ARG A 53 -11.22 -0.19 17.68
N LEU A 54 -10.21 0.67 17.73
CA LEU A 54 -8.80 0.30 17.65
C LEU A 54 -8.14 0.48 19.02
N ALA A 55 -7.17 -0.38 19.34
CA ALA A 55 -6.31 -0.16 20.51
C ALA A 55 -5.47 1.11 20.32
N PRO A 56 -5.02 1.78 21.39
CA PRO A 56 -4.24 3.02 21.29
C PRO A 56 -3.01 2.91 20.37
N SER A 57 -2.28 1.80 20.43
CA SER A 57 -1.10 1.56 19.57
C SER A 57 -1.46 1.49 18.08
N LYS A 58 -2.61 0.90 17.74
CA LYS A 58 -3.09 0.82 16.36
C LYS A 58 -3.63 2.15 15.84
N MET A 59 -4.23 2.97 16.71
CA MET A 59 -4.59 4.34 16.33
C MET A 59 -3.36 5.20 16.07
N GLN A 60 -2.30 5.05 16.88
CA GLN A 60 -1.04 5.77 16.66
C GLN A 60 -0.38 5.36 15.33
N GLU A 61 -0.33 4.05 15.04
CA GLU A 61 0.18 3.53 13.76
C GLU A 61 -0.62 4.07 12.57
N LEU A 62 -1.96 4.05 12.64
CA LEU A 62 -2.82 4.60 11.60
C LEU A 62 -2.60 6.11 11.41
N SER A 63 -2.45 6.87 12.50
CA SER A 63 -2.18 8.31 12.42
C SER A 63 -0.85 8.59 11.72
N ASN A 64 0.20 7.81 12.01
CA ASN A 64 1.51 7.97 11.38
C ASN A 64 1.48 7.69 9.87
N GLN A 65 0.54 6.85 9.40
CA GLN A 65 0.39 6.55 7.97
C GLN A 65 -0.44 7.60 7.21
N LEU A 66 -1.37 8.27 7.90
CA LEU A 66 -2.27 9.25 7.30
C LEU A 66 -1.73 10.69 7.32
N GLN A 67 -0.80 10.97 8.23
CA GLN A 67 -0.15 12.28 8.42
C GLN A 67 1.03 12.45 7.46
#